data_AF-A0A966IIT1-F1
#
_entry.id   AF-A0A966IIT1-F1
#
_cell.length_a   1.000
_cell.length_b   1.000
_cell.length_c   1.000
_cell.angle_alpha   90.00
_cell.angle_beta   90.00
_cell.angle_gamma   90.00
#
_symmetry.space_group_name_H-M   'P 1'
#
loop_
_entity.id
_entity.type
_entity.pdbx_description
1 polymer ?
#
loop_
_entity_poly.entity_id
_entity_poly.type
_entity_poly.pdbx_seq_one_letter_code
_entity_poly.pdbx_strand_id
1 'polypeptide(L)'
;INTVQNDFKKSFNVNNCQLDFYSNSEIDDIEQKTGMSFHKGAIHCGSFSNEKMEFLFNDKKIESLAIAVLVNKSEIGLLKLGSYERTRYLGDEDTTFIEYIRDILEKKFQSIDSLNA
;
A
#
# COMPACT_ATOMS: atom_id res chain seq x y z
N ILE A 1 1.50 -6.09 -11.77
CA ILE A 1 2.12 -5.22 -10.74
C ILE A 1 2.68 -3.94 -11.36
N ASN A 2 3.68 -4.02 -12.25
CA ASN A 2 4.33 -2.83 -12.84
C ASN A 2 3.38 -1.81 -13.51
N THR A 3 2.33 -2.29 -14.20
CA THR A 3 1.32 -1.40 -14.81
C THR A 3 0.61 -0.54 -13.76
N VAL A 4 0.17 -1.13 -12.65
CA VAL A 4 -0.53 -0.43 -11.56
C VAL A 4 0.36 0.66 -10.97
N GLN A 5 1.60 0.34 -10.63
CA GLN A 5 2.54 1.32 -10.06
C GLN A 5 2.86 2.47 -11.02
N ASN A 6 3.01 2.16 -12.31
CA ASN A 6 3.29 3.17 -13.33
C ASN A 6 2.10 4.10 -13.54
N ASP A 7 0.88 3.57 -13.56
CA ASP A 7 -0.33 4.35 -13.74
C ASP A 7 -0.56 5.28 -12.54
N PHE A 8 -0.36 4.81 -11.30
CA PHE A 8 -0.42 5.68 -10.12
C PHE A 8 0.55 6.86 -10.20
N LYS A 9 1.78 6.61 -10.66
CA LYS A 9 2.78 7.67 -10.80
C LYS A 9 2.44 8.63 -11.93
N LYS A 10 2.06 8.13 -13.12
CA LYS A 10 1.90 8.94 -14.33
C LYS A 10 0.51 9.56 -14.46
N SER A 11 -0.53 8.79 -14.21
CA SER A 11 -1.92 9.19 -14.46
C SER A 11 -2.56 9.85 -13.24
N PHE A 12 -2.14 9.46 -12.03
CA PHE A 12 -2.68 9.98 -10.77
C PHE A 12 -1.71 10.91 -10.02
N ASN A 13 -0.54 11.19 -10.61
CA ASN A 13 0.49 12.09 -10.06
C ASN A 13 0.85 11.75 -8.60
N VAL A 14 1.00 10.47 -8.29
CA VAL A 14 1.48 10.01 -6.99
C VAL A 14 3.01 10.04 -7.00
N ASN A 15 3.64 10.60 -5.95
CA ASN A 15 5.10 10.72 -5.90
C ASN A 15 5.79 9.36 -5.81
N ASN A 16 5.28 8.46 -4.95
CA ASN A 16 5.77 7.10 -4.81
C ASN A 16 4.63 6.10 -4.72
N CYS A 17 4.73 5.01 -5.48
CA CYS A 17 3.74 3.94 -5.50
C CYS A 17 4.49 2.60 -5.57
N GLN A 18 4.15 1.71 -4.65
CA GLN A 18 4.69 0.36 -4.52
C GLN A 18 3.54 -0.60 -4.25
N LEU A 19 3.54 -1.73 -4.95
CA LEU A 19 2.62 -2.85 -4.74
C LEU A 19 3.48 -4.12 -4.64
N ASP A 20 3.75 -4.49 -3.39
CA ASP A 20 4.63 -5.60 -3.05
C ASP A 20 3.82 -6.69 -2.33
N PHE A 21 4.19 -7.95 -2.55
CA PHE A 21 3.59 -9.10 -1.88
C PHE A 21 4.62 -9.75 -0.96
N TYR A 22 4.18 -10.13 0.22
CA TYR A 22 5.01 -10.63 1.30
C TYR A 22 4.42 -11.91 1.87
N SER A 23 5.31 -12.80 2.33
CA SER A 23 4.94 -13.89 3.22
C SER A 23 4.51 -13.37 4.59
N ASN A 24 3.82 -14.20 5.38
CA ASN A 24 3.43 -13.82 6.74
C ASN A 24 4.65 -13.45 7.62
N SER A 25 5.76 -14.19 7.50
CA SER A 25 6.98 -13.88 8.26
C SER A 25 7.60 -12.53 7.88
N GLU A 26 7.54 -12.15 6.60
CA GLU A 26 8.02 -10.84 6.16
C GLU A 26 7.11 -9.71 6.67
N ILE A 27 5.79 -9.94 6.72
CA ILE A 27 4.86 -9.00 7.35
C ILE A 27 5.16 -8.84 8.83
N ASP A 28 5.36 -9.94 9.57
CA ASP A 28 5.69 -9.88 11.00
C ASP A 28 6.95 -9.02 11.25
N ASP A 29 7.98 -9.17 10.41
CA ASP A 29 9.19 -8.35 10.48
C ASP A 29 8.92 -6.86 10.20
N ILE A 30 8.05 -6.55 9.23
CA ILE A 30 7.64 -5.18 8.90
C ILE A 30 6.81 -4.59 10.06
N GLU A 31 5.87 -5.35 10.62
CA GLU A 31 5.05 -4.94 11.77
C GLU A 31 5.92 -4.65 12.99
N GLN A 32 6.91 -5.49 13.29
CA GLN A 32 7.84 -5.25 14.40
C GLN A 32 8.66 -3.97 14.23
N LYS A 33 9.15 -3.69 13.01
CA LYS A 33 9.94 -2.48 12.73
C LYS A 33 9.11 -1.21 12.70
N THR A 34 7.85 -1.31 12.28
CA THR A 34 6.99 -0.15 12.06
C THR A 34 6.01 0.09 13.21
N GLY A 35 5.73 -0.92 14.04
CA GLY A 35 4.64 -0.91 15.02
C GLY A 35 3.25 -0.78 14.38
N MET A 36 3.11 -1.04 13.08
CA MET A 36 1.83 -1.04 12.36
C MET A 36 1.28 -2.47 12.30
N SER A 37 -0.04 -2.63 12.12
CA SER A 37 -0.64 -3.94 11.89
C SER A 37 -1.19 -4.04 10.47
N PHE A 38 -0.69 -4.99 9.69
CA PHE A 38 -1.04 -5.26 8.30
C PHE A 38 -1.93 -6.50 8.17
N HIS A 39 -3.02 -6.55 8.94
CA HIS A 39 -4.05 -7.56 8.76
C HIS A 39 -4.95 -7.24 7.55
N LYS A 40 -5.65 -8.26 7.05
CA LYS A 40 -6.55 -8.12 5.90
C LYS A 40 -7.54 -6.96 6.10
N GLY A 41 -7.62 -6.08 5.11
CA GLY A 41 -8.55 -4.95 5.10
C GLY A 41 -8.07 -3.73 5.87
N ALA A 42 -6.92 -3.80 6.56
CA ALA A 42 -6.33 -2.65 7.22
C ALA A 42 -5.99 -1.55 6.21
N ILE A 43 -6.26 -0.31 6.63
CA ILE A 43 -5.89 0.91 5.93
C ILE A 43 -5.07 1.77 6.89
N HIS A 44 -3.93 2.27 6.42
CA HIS A 44 -3.08 3.17 7.19
C HIS A 44 -2.87 4.45 6.41
N CYS A 45 -3.27 5.57 6.98
CA CYS A 45 -3.19 6.87 6.35
C CYS A 45 -2.60 7.91 7.29
N GLY A 46 -1.96 8.91 6.70
CA GLY A 46 -1.45 10.08 7.40
C GLY A 46 0.07 10.17 7.41
N SER A 47 0.58 10.96 8.34
CA SER A 47 2.02 11.15 8.55
C SER A 47 2.50 10.29 9.71
N PHE A 48 3.63 9.61 9.52
CA PHE A 48 4.30 8.82 10.55
C PHE A 48 5.68 9.39 10.83
N SER A 49 6.47 8.74 11.68
CA SER A 49 7.88 9.12 11.86
C SER A 49 8.65 8.97 10.54
N ASN A 50 9.61 9.87 10.31
CA ASN A 50 10.43 9.84 9.09
C ASN A 50 11.13 8.49 8.89
N GLU A 51 11.64 7.88 9.97
CA GLU A 51 12.25 6.56 9.92
C GLU A 51 11.29 5.48 9.41
N LYS A 52 10.02 5.54 9.84
CA LYS A 52 8.99 4.58 9.40
C LYS A 52 8.65 4.77 7.93
N MET A 53 8.49 6.02 7.50
CA MET A 53 8.18 6.34 6.10
C MET A 53 9.34 5.99 5.17
N GLU A 54 10.58 6.30 5.56
CA GLU A 54 11.78 5.91 4.83
C GLU A 54 11.89 4.38 4.73
N PHE A 55 11.64 3.65 5.83
CA PHE A 55 11.65 2.19 5.80
C PHE A 55 10.59 1.60 4.85
N LEU A 56 9.37 2.13 4.85
CA LEU A 56 8.25 1.61 4.04
C LEU A 56 8.41 1.89 2.54
N PHE A 57 9.02 3.02 2.17
CA PHE A 57 9.10 3.50 0.78
C PHE A 57 10.51 3.50 0.20
N ASN A 58 11.54 3.33 1.02
CA ASN A 58 12.94 3.61 0.67
C ASN A 58 13.13 5.02 0.08
N ASP A 59 12.41 6.00 0.64
CA ASP A 59 12.35 7.37 0.14
C ASP A 59 12.18 8.36 1.30
N LYS A 60 13.21 9.20 1.51
CA LYS A 60 13.28 10.19 2.59
C LYS A 60 12.37 11.40 2.40
N LYS A 61 11.80 11.59 1.20
CA LYS A 61 10.98 12.78 0.88
C LYS A 61 9.51 12.58 1.22
N ILE A 62 9.09 11.36 1.57
CA ILE A 62 7.70 11.07 1.90
C ILE A 62 7.31 11.76 3.20
N GLU A 63 6.25 12.55 3.16
CA GLU A 63 5.71 13.29 4.31
C GLU A 63 4.32 12.78 4.74
N SER A 64 3.62 12.07 3.84
CA SER A 64 2.37 11.37 4.14
C SER A 64 2.23 10.11 3.30
N LEU A 65 1.47 9.13 3.81
CA LEU A 65 1.22 7.87 3.14
C LEU A 65 -0.25 7.44 3.20
N ALA A 66 -0.63 6.61 2.25
CA ALA A 66 -1.84 5.78 2.29
C ALA A 66 -1.44 4.35 1.92
N ILE A 67 -1.73 3.38 2.79
CA ILE A 67 -1.41 1.97 2.60
C ILE A 67 -2.70 1.16 2.71
N ALA A 68 -2.98 0.35 1.70
CA ALA A 68 -4.04 -0.65 1.75
C ALA A 68 -3.47 -2.06 1.75
N VAL A 69 -3.98 -2.89 2.67
CA VAL A 69 -3.60 -4.29 2.78
C VAL A 69 -4.60 -5.16 2.01
N LEU A 70 -4.10 -5.89 1.02
CA LEU A 70 -4.86 -6.89 0.28
C LEU A 70 -4.30 -8.30 0.53
N VAL A 71 -5.13 -9.33 0.35
CA VAL A 71 -4.70 -10.73 0.47
C VAL A 71 -4.83 -11.44 -0.87
N ASN A 72 -3.75 -12.08 -1.29
CA ASN A 72 -3.72 -12.95 -2.47
C ASN A 72 -3.25 -14.36 -2.08
N LYS A 73 -4.16 -15.33 -2.07
CA LYS A 73 -3.91 -16.69 -1.54
C LYS A 73 -3.34 -16.63 -0.10
N SER A 74 -2.07 -16.98 0.07
CA SER A 74 -1.35 -16.99 1.35
C SER A 74 -0.41 -15.79 1.51
N GLU A 75 -0.36 -14.88 0.54
CA GLU A 75 0.50 -13.70 0.55
C GLU A 75 -0.30 -12.45 0.94
N ILE A 76 0.37 -11.54 1.64
CA ILE A 76 -0.16 -10.24 2.03
C ILE A 76 0.45 -9.19 1.10
N GLY A 77 -0.40 -8.51 0.34
CA GLY A 77 -0.02 -7.42 -0.54
C GLY A 77 -0.18 -6.07 0.13
N LEU A 78 0.84 -5.22 0.02
CA LEU A 78 0.78 -3.83 0.48
C LEU A 78 0.76 -2.90 -0.74
N LEU A 79 -0.39 -2.27 -1.00
CA LEU A 79 -0.47 -1.14 -1.91
C LEU A 79 -0.12 0.13 -1.14
N LYS A 80 1.08 0.67 -1.36
CA LYS A 80 1.63 1.82 -0.66
C LYS A 80 1.68 3.03 -1.60
N LEU A 81 1.02 4.12 -1.22
CA LEU A 81 1.07 5.42 -1.89
C LEU A 81 1.76 6.43 -0.97
N GLY A 82 2.77 7.11 -1.47
CA GLY A 82 3.55 8.09 -0.74
C GLY A 82 3.50 9.45 -1.42
N SER A 83 3.42 10.51 -0.63
CA SER A 83 3.46 11.89 -1.10
C SER A 83 4.53 12.71 -0.41
N TYR A 84 5.10 13.66 -1.15
CA TYR A 84 5.98 14.70 -0.60
C TYR A 84 5.20 15.85 0.05
N GLU A 85 3.87 15.80 0.01
CA GLU A 85 2.99 16.76 0.67
C GLU A 85 2.44 16.14 1.96
N ARG A 86 2.78 16.72 3.11
CA ARG A 86 2.32 16.23 4.41
C ARG A 86 0.81 16.09 4.54
N THR A 87 0.02 16.91 3.85
CA THR A 87 -1.44 16.95 4.02
C THR A 87 -2.20 16.01 3.09
N ARG A 88 -1.55 15.40 2.09
CA ARG A 88 -2.24 14.69 1.00
C ARG A 88 -3.03 13.46 1.44
N TYR A 89 -2.60 12.79 2.50
CA TYR A 89 -3.24 11.56 3.00
C TYR A 89 -3.62 11.63 4.49
N LEU A 90 -3.89 12.82 5.04
CA LEU A 90 -4.15 12.98 6.49
C LEU A 90 -5.57 12.58 6.95
N GLY A 91 -6.50 12.27 6.05
CA GLY A 91 -7.91 12.08 6.39
C GLY A 91 -8.56 10.83 5.80
N ASP A 92 -9.53 10.31 6.53
CA ASP A 92 -10.31 9.12 6.22
C ASP A 92 -11.23 9.34 5.00
N GLU A 93 -11.78 10.56 4.85
CA GLU A 93 -12.61 10.96 3.70
C GLU A 93 -11.83 10.90 2.37
N ASP A 94 -10.58 11.37 2.37
CA ASP A 94 -9.73 11.42 1.19
C ASP A 94 -9.06 10.08 0.86
N THR A 95 -9.27 9.04 1.67
CA THR A 95 -8.57 7.75 1.55
C THR A 95 -9.49 6.58 1.25
N THR A 96 -10.81 6.80 1.21
CA THR A 96 -11.79 5.81 0.71
C THR A 96 -11.45 5.30 -0.70
N PHE A 97 -10.77 6.11 -1.53
CA PHE A 97 -10.36 5.66 -2.86
C PHE A 97 -9.39 4.46 -2.81
N ILE A 98 -8.49 4.40 -1.82
CA ILE A 98 -7.48 3.34 -1.77
C ILE A 98 -8.10 1.99 -1.37
N GLU A 99 -9.14 2.03 -0.53
CA GLU A 99 -9.98 0.87 -0.22
C GLU A 99 -10.67 0.32 -1.46
N TYR A 100 -11.27 1.20 -2.27
CA TYR A 100 -11.94 0.78 -3.50
C TYR A 100 -10.95 0.18 -4.51
N ILE A 101 -9.77 0.78 -4.66
CA ILE A 101 -8.71 0.22 -5.49
C ILE A 101 -8.25 -1.14 -4.97
N ARG A 102 -8.05 -1.29 -3.65
CA ARG A 102 -7.70 -2.57 -3.02
C ARG A 102 -8.71 -3.65 -3.41
N ASP A 103 -10.00 -3.36 -3.28
CA ASP A 103 -11.07 -4.32 -3.56
C ASP A 103 -11.09 -4.73 -5.05
N ILE A 104 -10.89 -3.77 -5.96
CA ILE A 104 -10.75 -4.07 -7.40
C ILE A 104 -9.54 -4.96 -7.67
N LEU A 105 -8.39 -4.65 -7.07
CA LEU A 105 -7.16 -5.41 -7.27
C LEU A 105 -7.31 -6.84 -6.73
N GLU A 106 -7.88 -7.03 -5.54
CA GLU A 106 -8.18 -8.35 -4.99
C GLU A 106 -9.06 -9.16 -5.94
N LYS A 107 -10.15 -8.58 -6.44
CA LYS A 107 -11.02 -9.24 -7.42
C LYS A 107 -10.29 -9.58 -8.71
N LYS A 108 -9.41 -8.69 -9.18
CA LYS A 108 -8.63 -8.93 -10.39
C LYS A 108 -7.63 -10.07 -10.19
N PHE A 109 -6.95 -10.15 -9.06
CA PHE A 109 -6.01 -11.23 -8.76
C PHE A 109 -6.74 -12.58 -8.62
N GLN A 110 -7.85 -12.62 -7.89
CA GLN A 110 -8.71 -13.81 -7.79
C GLN A 110 -9.16 -14.32 -9.16
N SER A 111 -9.57 -13.40 -10.05
CA SER A 111 -9.98 -13.76 -11.41
C SER A 111 -8.82 -14.33 -12.24
N ILE A 112 -7.62 -13.77 -12.12
CA ILE A 112 -6.43 -14.28 -12.84
C ILE A 112 -6.03 -15.65 -12.30
N ASP A 113 -6.04 -15.84 -10.99
CA ASP A 113 -5.75 -17.14 -10.38
C ASP A 113 -6.74 -18.21 -10.81
N SER A 114 -8.02 -17.86 -10.94
CA SER A 114 -9.06 -18.78 -11.42
C SER A 114 -8.92 -19.17 -12.89
N LEU A 115 -8.23 -18.35 -13.71
CA LEU A 115 -7.94 -18.64 -15.11
C LEU A 115 -6.69 -19.50 -15.30
N ASN A 116 -5.82 -19.53 -14.29
CA ASN A 116 -4.54 -20.25 -14.30
C ASN A 116 -4.59 -21.56 -13.47
N ALA A 117 -5.73 -21.87 -12.85
CA ALA A 117 -6.00 -23.09 -12.10
C ALA A 117 -6.65 -24.16 -12.98
#